data_AF-A0A3N5SHG3-F1
#
_entry.id   AF-A0A3N5SHG3-F1
#
_cell.length_a   1.000
_cell.length_b   1.000
_cell.length_c   1.000
_cell.angle_alpha   90.00
_cell.angle_beta   90.00
_cell.angle_gamma   90.00
#
_symmetry.space_group_name_H-M   'P 1'
#
loop_
_entity.id
_entity.type
_entity.pdbx_description
1 polymer ?
#
loop_
_entity_poly.entity_id
_entity_poly.type
_entity_poly.pdbx_seq_one_letter_code
_entity_poly.pdbx_strand_id
1 'polypeptide(L)'
;MRQKPSLKLSQWRKLNGVPTNKILRKKIIEYKNNKDWYKNTHEAIKQLFPHPYDRNLLLKLIAVTSQRNSLTVNVEFALSAFYAIKKGNDPLTLDYGLASPSIRGNIKRVLNNDLPHGNKIKPFTLCLLGDEKQIVIDSWMTKLFINGKRKTPNKTDIKHMQTIINKFSDEMNLTPCQVQACLWCYVKTEMNDTNNKESYDYSHYISENAIKNRSV
;
A
#
# COMPACT_ATOMS: atom_id res chain seq x y z
N MET A 1 30.37 -13.96 -13.50
CA MET A 1 29.10 -14.66 -13.20
C MET A 1 28.20 -14.61 -14.42
N ARG A 2 27.80 -15.75 -15.01
CA ARG A 2 26.80 -15.77 -16.10
C ARG A 2 25.41 -15.45 -15.52
N GLN A 3 24.74 -14.40 -15.99
CA GLN A 3 23.35 -14.15 -15.61
C GLN A 3 22.49 -15.31 -16.10
N LYS A 4 21.78 -15.99 -15.19
CA LYS A 4 20.77 -16.97 -15.58
C LYS A 4 19.67 -16.26 -16.39
N PRO A 5 19.23 -16.81 -17.53
CA PRO A 5 18.17 -16.22 -18.33
C PRO A 5 16.89 -16.07 -17.49
N SER A 6 16.20 -14.93 -17.61
CA SER A 6 14.97 -14.70 -16.87
C SER A 6 13.87 -15.64 -17.37
N LEU A 7 13.18 -16.32 -16.45
CA LEU A 7 12.02 -17.15 -16.76
C LEU A 7 10.99 -16.38 -17.61
N LYS A 8 10.42 -17.02 -18.63
CA LYS A 8 9.29 -16.43 -19.38
C LYS A 8 8.05 -16.33 -18.47
N LEU A 9 7.17 -15.36 -18.73
CA LEU A 9 5.96 -15.14 -17.92
C LEU A 9 5.09 -16.40 -17.76
N SER A 10 4.87 -17.17 -18.83
CA SER A 10 4.08 -18.41 -18.79
C SER A 10 4.70 -19.47 -17.86
N GLN A 11 6.01 -19.66 -17.94
CA GLN A 11 6.76 -20.57 -17.06
C GLN A 11 6.70 -20.11 -15.61
N TRP A 12 6.89 -18.81 -15.38
CA TRP A 12 6.82 -18.20 -14.05
C TRP A 12 5.44 -18.36 -13.42
N ARG A 13 4.36 -18.19 -14.20
CA ARG A 13 2.98 -18.40 -13.70
C ARG A 13 2.74 -19.84 -13.26
N LYS A 14 3.14 -20.81 -14.09
CA LYS A 14 3.01 -22.24 -13.77
C LYS A 14 3.80 -22.59 -12.51
N LEU A 15 5.04 -22.12 -12.41
CA LEU A 15 5.91 -22.37 -11.26
C LEU A 15 5.31 -21.82 -9.96
N ASN A 16 4.66 -20.67 -10.02
CA ASN A 16 4.18 -19.95 -8.84
C ASN A 16 2.71 -20.22 -8.50
N GLY A 17 1.98 -20.97 -9.33
CA GLY A 17 0.55 -21.23 -9.13
C GLY A 17 -0.30 -19.96 -9.26
N VAL A 18 0.11 -19.02 -10.12
CA VAL A 18 -0.64 -17.76 -10.32
C VAL A 18 -2.04 -18.09 -10.86
N PRO A 19 -3.12 -17.55 -10.28
CA PRO A 19 -4.47 -17.73 -10.81
C PRO A 19 -4.55 -17.37 -12.29
N THR A 20 -5.43 -18.04 -13.04
CA THR A 20 -5.58 -17.78 -14.48
C THR A 20 -6.08 -16.36 -14.74
N ASN A 21 -5.88 -15.83 -15.96
CA ASN A 21 -6.41 -14.51 -16.30
C ASN A 21 -7.94 -14.44 -16.17
N LYS A 22 -8.64 -15.54 -16.44
CA LYS A 22 -10.09 -15.63 -16.25
C LYS A 22 -10.48 -15.42 -14.78
N ILE A 23 -9.76 -16.04 -13.85
CA ILE A 23 -10.00 -15.88 -12.41
C ILE A 23 -9.68 -14.46 -11.96
N LEU A 24 -8.48 -13.95 -12.30
CA LEU A 24 -8.08 -12.59 -11.91
C LEU A 24 -9.04 -11.52 -12.44
N ARG A 25 -9.45 -11.63 -13.72
CA ARG A 25 -10.44 -10.73 -14.32
C ARG A 25 -11.77 -10.77 -13.58
N LYS A 26 -12.29 -11.97 -13.28
CA LYS A 26 -13.53 -12.13 -12.50
C LYS A 26 -13.41 -11.41 -11.15
N LYS A 27 -12.28 -11.57 -10.46
CA LYS A 27 -12.05 -10.93 -9.16
C LYS A 27 -11.89 -9.40 -9.23
N ILE A 28 -11.25 -8.87 -10.26
CA ILE A 28 -11.19 -7.41 -10.45
C ILE A 28 -12.60 -6.83 -10.64
N ILE A 29 -13.46 -7.53 -11.40
CA ILE A 29 -14.87 -7.12 -11.60
C ILE A 29 -15.64 -7.18 -10.27
N GLU A 30 -15.53 -8.29 -9.55
CA GLU A 30 -16.21 -8.52 -8.26
C GLU A 30 -15.84 -7.46 -7.22
N TYR A 31 -14.58 -7.05 -7.17
CA TYR A 31 -14.06 -6.05 -6.22
C TYR A 31 -13.93 -4.64 -6.82
N LYS A 32 -14.58 -4.35 -7.95
CA LYS A 32 -14.46 -3.07 -8.67
C LYS A 32 -14.86 -1.86 -7.83
N ASN A 33 -15.77 -2.03 -6.86
CA ASN A 33 -16.19 -0.97 -5.94
C ASN A 33 -15.05 -0.46 -5.04
N ASN A 34 -13.96 -1.23 -4.90
CA ASN A 34 -12.78 -0.85 -4.13
C ASN A 34 -11.71 -0.14 -4.97
N LYS A 35 -11.94 0.12 -6.27
CA LYS A 35 -10.93 0.70 -7.17
C LYS A 35 -10.41 2.05 -6.67
N ASP A 36 -11.27 2.84 -6.03
CA ASP A 36 -10.97 4.21 -5.59
C ASP A 36 -10.36 4.27 -4.17
N TRP A 37 -9.93 3.15 -3.61
CA TRP A 37 -9.37 3.06 -2.25
C TRP A 37 -8.30 4.13 -1.95
N TYR A 38 -7.37 4.37 -2.88
CA TYR A 38 -6.33 5.40 -2.74
C TYR A 38 -6.93 6.81 -2.77
N LYS A 39 -7.85 7.06 -3.71
CA LYS A 39 -8.53 8.35 -3.88
C LYS A 39 -9.39 8.69 -2.66
N ASN A 40 -10.16 7.73 -2.16
CA ASN A 40 -10.99 7.89 -0.96
C ASN A 40 -10.13 8.24 0.25
N THR A 41 -8.98 7.58 0.41
CA THR A 41 -8.00 7.89 1.45
C THR A 41 -7.48 9.32 1.34
N HIS A 42 -7.11 9.75 0.13
CA HIS A 42 -6.65 11.12 -0.12
C HIS A 42 -7.72 12.15 0.21
N GLU A 43 -8.95 11.98 -0.30
CA GLU A 43 -10.04 12.94 -0.08
C GLU A 43 -10.44 13.02 1.40
N ALA A 44 -10.45 11.91 2.14
CA ALA A 44 -10.71 11.94 3.59
C ALA A 44 -9.64 12.75 4.35
N ILE A 45 -8.37 12.55 4.04
CA ILE A 45 -7.29 13.37 4.63
C ILE A 45 -7.44 14.83 4.24
N LYS A 46 -7.85 15.11 3.01
CA LYS A 46 -8.02 16.48 2.51
C LYS A 46 -9.15 17.24 3.19
N GLN A 47 -10.23 16.55 3.56
CA GLN A 47 -11.31 17.13 4.36
C GLN A 47 -10.87 17.48 5.78
N LEU A 48 -9.98 16.68 6.38
CA LEU A 48 -9.52 16.88 7.76
C LEU A 48 -8.35 17.85 7.89
N PHE A 49 -7.47 17.88 6.87
CA PHE A 49 -6.26 18.68 6.85
C PHE A 49 -6.25 19.56 5.58
N PRO A 50 -6.80 20.78 5.60
CA PRO A 50 -6.95 21.60 4.39
C PRO A 50 -5.62 22.15 3.86
N HIS A 51 -4.55 22.16 4.67
CA HIS A 51 -3.25 22.66 4.23
C HIS A 51 -2.48 21.59 3.43
N PRO A 52 -2.04 21.86 2.17
CA PRO A 52 -1.40 20.85 1.31
C PRO A 52 -0.17 20.18 1.93
N TYR A 53 0.64 20.94 2.66
CA TYR A 53 1.81 20.40 3.35
C TYR A 53 1.41 19.34 4.38
N ASP A 54 0.38 19.59 5.17
CA ASP A 54 -0.05 18.67 6.23
C ASP A 54 -0.64 17.38 5.63
N ARG A 55 -1.41 17.51 4.54
CA ARG A 55 -1.92 16.34 3.79
C ARG A 55 -0.79 15.46 3.28
N ASN A 56 0.17 16.07 2.58
CA ASN A 56 1.27 15.35 1.97
C ASN A 56 2.15 14.69 3.04
N LEU A 57 2.38 15.39 4.16
CA LEU A 57 3.08 14.84 5.31
C LEU A 57 2.36 13.60 5.86
N LEU A 58 1.06 13.69 6.13
CA LEU A 58 0.29 12.56 6.67
C LEU A 58 0.21 11.38 5.69
N LEU A 59 -0.02 11.63 4.40
CA LEU A 59 -0.04 10.58 3.36
C LEU A 59 1.31 9.83 3.29
N LYS A 60 2.42 10.57 3.35
CA LYS A 60 3.77 9.98 3.42
C LYS A 60 3.97 9.16 4.69
N LEU A 61 3.51 9.63 5.84
CA LEU A 61 3.62 8.91 7.11
C LEU A 61 2.81 7.61 7.09
N ILE A 62 1.55 7.64 6.64
CA ILE A 62 0.72 6.43 6.44
C ILE A 62 1.44 5.39 5.58
N ALA A 63 2.12 5.84 4.51
CA ALA A 63 2.87 4.93 3.67
C ALA A 63 4.02 4.26 4.41
N VAL A 64 4.78 5.04 5.19
CA VAL A 64 5.94 4.58 5.95
C VAL A 64 5.55 3.62 7.08
N THR A 65 4.48 3.89 7.80
CA THR A 65 3.97 3.07 8.93
C THR A 65 3.15 1.86 8.50
N SER A 66 2.89 1.69 7.19
CA SER A 66 2.14 0.56 6.61
C SER A 66 2.84 -0.80 6.62
N GLN A 67 4.04 -0.89 7.19
CA GLN A 67 4.80 -2.13 7.19
C GLN A 67 4.28 -3.06 8.30
N ARG A 68 3.60 -4.15 7.91
CA ARG A 68 3.20 -5.27 8.79
C ARG A 68 2.25 -4.91 9.95
N ASN A 69 1.52 -3.80 9.83
CA ASN A 69 0.48 -3.41 10.78
C ASN A 69 -0.91 -3.61 10.17
N SER A 70 -1.93 -3.70 11.02
CA SER A 70 -3.31 -3.48 10.58
C SER A 70 -3.48 -2.03 10.10
N LEU A 71 -4.51 -1.76 9.30
CA LEU A 71 -4.90 -0.43 8.82
C LEU A 71 -5.12 0.51 10.00
N THR A 72 -5.84 0.07 11.04
CA THR A 72 -6.10 0.88 12.25
C THR A 72 -4.81 1.27 12.96
N VAL A 73 -3.94 0.30 13.26
CA VAL A 73 -2.65 0.56 13.92
C VAL A 73 -1.75 1.44 13.06
N ASN A 74 -1.77 1.24 11.74
CA ASN A 74 -1.05 2.12 10.82
C ASN A 74 -1.54 3.57 10.93
N VAL A 75 -2.86 3.81 10.89
CA VAL A 75 -3.41 5.17 11.03
C VAL A 75 -3.02 5.80 12.36
N GLU A 76 -3.12 5.05 13.46
CA GLU A 76 -2.74 5.53 14.78
C GLU A 76 -1.26 5.94 14.85
N PHE A 77 -0.36 5.12 14.30
CA PHE A 77 1.07 5.45 14.24
C PHE A 77 1.36 6.65 13.34
N ALA A 78 0.70 6.73 12.18
CA ALA A 78 0.88 7.85 11.26
C ALA A 78 0.41 9.18 11.88
N LEU A 79 -0.76 9.17 12.54
CA LEU A 79 -1.29 10.35 13.23
C LEU A 79 -0.44 10.74 14.43
N SER A 80 0.03 9.77 15.22
CA SER A 80 0.91 10.03 16.35
C SER A 80 2.21 10.70 15.89
N ALA A 81 2.83 10.17 14.83
CA ALA A 81 4.02 10.78 14.23
C ALA A 81 3.72 12.19 13.68
N PHE A 82 2.60 12.36 12.98
CA PHE A 82 2.16 13.64 12.44
C PHE A 82 2.02 14.70 13.55
N TYR A 83 1.30 14.39 14.63
CA TYR A 83 1.10 15.33 15.73
C TYR A 83 2.37 15.61 16.52
N ALA A 84 3.26 14.63 16.69
CA ALA A 84 4.58 14.86 17.29
C ALA A 84 5.36 15.92 16.48
N ILE A 85 5.40 15.77 15.15
CA ILE A 85 6.06 16.73 14.25
C ILE A 85 5.42 18.12 14.36
N LYS A 86 4.09 18.21 14.35
CA LYS A 86 3.38 19.50 14.45
C LYS A 86 3.62 20.21 15.78
N LYS A 87 3.90 19.47 16.87
CA LYS A 87 4.27 20.01 18.18
C LYS A 87 5.76 20.34 18.33
N GLY A 88 6.57 20.11 17.29
CA GLY A 88 8.02 20.32 17.34
C GLY A 88 8.80 19.19 18.03
N ASN A 89 8.16 18.06 18.31
CA ASN A 89 8.80 16.89 18.90
C ASN A 89 9.42 16.00 17.82
N ASP A 90 10.51 15.29 18.18
CA ASP A 90 11.08 14.27 17.29
C ASP A 90 10.19 13.01 17.26
N PRO A 91 9.52 12.69 16.13
CA PRO A 91 8.67 11.50 16.02
C PRO A 91 9.45 10.19 16.23
N LEU A 92 10.78 10.18 16.16
CA LEU A 92 11.61 8.99 16.35
C LEU A 92 11.74 8.57 17.83
N THR A 93 11.32 9.45 18.75
CA THR A 93 11.26 9.17 20.18
C THR A 93 10.00 8.41 20.59
N LEU A 94 9.03 8.27 19.67
CA LEU A 94 7.81 7.52 19.90
C LEU A 94 8.10 6.01 19.99
N ASP A 95 7.67 5.40 21.09
CA ASP A 95 7.88 3.97 21.40
C ASP A 95 6.99 3.02 20.55
N TYR A 96 6.24 3.57 19.60
CA TYR A 96 5.13 2.94 18.90
C TYR A 96 5.53 2.26 17.58
N GLY A 97 6.45 1.30 17.60
CA GLY A 97 6.74 0.48 16.40
C GLY A 97 7.53 1.18 15.29
N LEU A 98 7.98 2.42 15.52
CA LEU A 98 8.98 3.11 14.70
C LEU A 98 10.42 2.63 14.98
N ALA A 99 10.58 1.51 15.68
CA ALA A 99 11.87 0.96 16.07
C ALA A 99 12.72 0.49 14.88
N SER A 100 12.09 0.11 13.75
CA SER A 100 12.80 -0.36 12.56
C SER A 100 13.68 0.74 11.95
N PRO A 101 14.99 0.52 11.75
CA PRO A 101 15.88 1.48 11.09
C PRO A 101 15.39 1.94 9.72
N SER A 102 14.70 1.07 8.97
CA SER A 102 14.11 1.40 7.67
C SER A 102 12.96 2.41 7.80
N ILE A 103 12.09 2.21 8.80
CA ILE A 103 11.00 3.14 9.10
C ILE A 103 11.58 4.49 9.53
N ARG A 104 12.55 4.50 10.46
CA ARG A 104 13.22 5.73 10.92
C ARG A 104 13.91 6.48 9.77
N GLY A 105 14.61 5.76 8.89
CA GLY A 105 15.25 6.34 7.72
C GLY A 105 14.24 6.99 6.76
N ASN A 106 13.09 6.35 6.57
CA ASN A 106 12.02 6.94 5.77
C ASN A 106 11.32 8.12 6.45
N ILE A 107 11.15 8.12 7.78
CA ILE A 107 10.65 9.29 8.51
C ILE A 107 11.59 10.48 8.31
N LYS A 108 12.91 10.29 8.44
CA LYS A 108 13.89 11.36 8.18
C LYS A 108 13.77 11.94 6.78
N ARG A 109 13.55 11.09 5.76
CA ARG A 109 13.27 11.54 4.38
C ARG A 109 12.00 12.40 4.33
N VAL A 110 10.93 11.93 4.95
CA VAL A 110 9.66 12.65 4.99
C VAL A 110 9.80 14.02 5.67
N LEU A 111 10.56 14.11 6.77
CA LEU A 111 10.88 15.36 7.47
C LEU A 111 11.66 16.34 6.58
N ASN A 112 12.54 15.84 5.72
CA ASN A 112 13.27 16.63 4.72
C ASN A 112 12.43 16.90 3.45
N ASN A 113 11.13 16.63 3.48
CA ASN A 113 10.20 16.71 2.36
C ASN A 113 10.52 15.78 1.16
N ASP A 114 11.40 14.80 1.34
CA ASP A 114 11.69 13.80 0.32
C ASP A 114 10.57 12.75 0.20
N LEU A 115 10.64 11.95 -0.86
CA LEU A 115 9.87 10.71 -0.96
C LEU A 115 10.53 9.60 -0.13
N PRO A 116 9.75 8.79 0.60
CA PRO A 116 10.28 7.60 1.25
C PRO A 116 10.75 6.58 0.21
N HIS A 117 11.69 5.73 0.61
CA HIS A 117 12.34 4.73 -0.23
C HIS A 117 11.78 3.32 0.02
N GLY A 118 11.86 2.47 -1.01
CA GLY A 118 11.56 1.04 -0.94
C GLY A 118 10.57 0.59 -2.01
N ASN A 119 10.68 -0.68 -2.42
CA ASN A 119 9.90 -1.26 -3.52
C ASN A 119 8.38 -1.20 -3.31
N LYS A 120 7.92 -1.28 -2.04
CA LYS A 120 6.51 -1.07 -1.66
C LYS A 120 6.23 0.40 -1.35
N ILE A 121 7.05 0.99 -0.49
CA ILE A 121 6.74 2.26 0.19
C ILE A 121 6.68 3.43 -0.79
N LYS A 122 7.61 3.52 -1.75
CA LYS A 122 7.61 4.60 -2.72
C LYS A 122 6.37 4.54 -3.64
N PRO A 123 6.06 3.43 -4.33
CA PRO A 123 4.83 3.33 -5.11
C PRO A 123 3.57 3.56 -4.29
N PHE A 124 3.53 3.07 -3.05
CA PHE A 124 2.38 3.25 -2.16
C PHE A 124 2.15 4.72 -1.81
N THR A 125 3.22 5.44 -1.48
CA THR A 125 3.18 6.89 -1.26
C THR A 125 2.69 7.62 -2.49
N LEU A 126 3.15 7.24 -3.68
CA LEU A 126 2.79 7.90 -4.93
C LEU A 126 1.32 7.64 -5.31
N CYS A 127 0.79 6.40 -5.18
CA CYS A 127 -0.66 6.17 -5.36
C CYS A 127 -1.48 7.01 -4.38
N LEU A 128 -1.07 7.11 -3.11
CA LEU A 128 -1.73 7.94 -2.09
C LEU A 128 -1.70 9.44 -2.43
N LEU A 129 -0.62 9.91 -3.05
CA LEU A 129 -0.48 11.29 -3.54
C LEU A 129 -1.20 11.53 -4.89
N GLY A 130 -1.84 10.52 -5.46
CA GLY A 130 -2.64 10.63 -6.69
C GLY A 130 -1.93 10.23 -7.99
N ASP A 131 -0.72 9.66 -7.93
CA ASP A 131 -0.10 9.06 -9.12
C ASP A 131 -0.68 7.66 -9.38
N GLU A 132 -1.72 7.63 -10.22
CA GLU A 132 -2.49 6.43 -10.52
C GLU A 132 -1.74 5.39 -11.37
N LYS A 133 -0.55 5.72 -11.90
CA LYS A 133 0.26 4.82 -12.75
C LYS A 133 1.10 3.83 -11.93
N GLN A 134 1.11 3.98 -10.62
CA GLN A 134 1.96 3.18 -9.74
C GLN A 134 1.34 1.81 -9.45
N ILE A 135 2.20 0.84 -9.15
CA ILE A 135 1.80 -0.51 -8.78
C ILE A 135 2.46 -0.87 -7.46
N VAL A 136 1.65 -1.07 -6.44
CA VAL A 136 2.11 -1.43 -5.10
C VAL A 136 2.19 -2.94 -4.97
N ILE A 137 3.40 -3.47 -4.85
CA ILE A 137 3.63 -4.90 -4.60
C ILE A 137 3.99 -5.08 -3.12
N ASP A 138 3.00 -5.48 -2.33
CA ASP A 138 3.14 -5.79 -0.91
C ASP A 138 3.06 -7.31 -0.63
N SER A 139 2.93 -7.68 0.65
CA SER A 139 2.81 -9.08 1.05
C SER A 139 1.53 -9.75 0.53
N TRP A 140 0.44 -9.02 0.34
CA TRP A 140 -0.81 -9.57 -0.20
C TRP A 140 -0.70 -9.81 -1.70
N MET A 141 -0.09 -8.90 -2.45
CA MET A 141 0.24 -9.15 -3.86
C MET A 141 1.20 -10.33 -4.01
N THR A 142 2.15 -10.46 -3.10
CA THR A 142 3.05 -11.61 -3.05
C THR A 142 2.28 -12.91 -2.74
N LYS A 143 1.28 -12.88 -1.85
CA LYS A 143 0.39 -14.02 -1.59
C LYS A 143 -0.39 -14.42 -2.85
N LEU A 144 -0.93 -13.46 -3.59
CA LEU A 144 -1.67 -13.71 -4.82
C LEU A 144 -0.83 -14.33 -5.94
N PHE A 145 0.32 -13.71 -6.23
CA PHE A 145 1.06 -13.99 -7.46
C PHE A 145 2.16 -15.02 -7.29
N ILE A 146 2.65 -15.24 -6.07
CA ILE A 146 3.68 -16.27 -5.83
C ILE A 146 3.33 -17.20 -4.68
N ASN A 147 2.04 -17.25 -4.31
CA ASN A 147 1.50 -18.14 -3.29
C ASN A 147 2.29 -18.12 -1.97
N GLY A 148 2.81 -16.95 -1.59
CA GLY A 148 3.63 -16.79 -0.40
C GLY A 148 4.97 -17.56 -0.38
N LYS A 149 5.39 -18.16 -1.51
CA LYS A 149 6.63 -18.98 -1.61
C LYS A 149 7.90 -18.23 -1.21
N ARG A 150 7.87 -16.91 -1.17
CA ARG A 150 8.93 -16.06 -0.65
C ARG A 150 8.35 -14.82 -0.01
N LYS A 151 9.00 -14.39 1.08
CA LYS A 151 8.61 -13.18 1.83
C LYS A 151 8.88 -11.90 1.06
N THR A 152 9.92 -11.89 0.23
CA THR A 152 10.35 -10.73 -0.57
C THR A 152 10.40 -11.12 -2.04
N PRO A 153 9.61 -10.50 -2.93
CA PRO A 153 9.67 -10.77 -4.36
C PRO A 153 10.98 -10.26 -4.96
N ASN A 154 11.53 -11.00 -5.93
CA ASN A 154 12.71 -10.56 -6.67
C ASN A 154 12.32 -9.66 -7.88
N LYS A 155 13.32 -9.14 -8.61
CA LYS A 155 13.07 -8.26 -9.77
C LYS A 155 12.19 -8.90 -10.85
N THR A 156 12.37 -10.20 -11.12
CA THR A 156 11.55 -10.94 -12.09
C THR A 156 10.11 -11.08 -11.61
N ASP A 157 9.91 -11.38 -10.33
CA ASP A 157 8.58 -11.48 -9.73
C ASP A 157 7.84 -10.15 -9.86
N ILE A 158 8.49 -9.04 -9.47
CA ILE A 158 7.94 -7.69 -9.58
C ILE A 158 7.57 -7.35 -11.03
N LYS A 159 8.49 -7.59 -11.98
CA LYS A 159 8.26 -7.33 -13.41
C LYS A 159 7.04 -8.09 -13.94
N HIS A 160 6.90 -9.37 -13.59
CA HIS A 160 5.78 -10.18 -14.04
C HIS A 160 4.45 -9.78 -13.39
N MET A 161 4.45 -9.46 -12.09
CA MET A 161 3.26 -8.91 -11.43
C MET A 161 2.81 -7.61 -12.09
N GLN A 162 3.74 -6.70 -12.36
CA GLN A 162 3.45 -5.42 -13.05
C GLN A 162 2.92 -5.64 -14.47
N THR A 163 3.49 -6.59 -15.22
CA THR A 163 3.01 -6.94 -16.56
C THR A 163 1.57 -7.43 -16.53
N ILE A 164 1.20 -8.26 -15.55
CA ILE A 164 -0.18 -8.76 -15.41
C ILE A 164 -1.13 -7.62 -15.04
N ILE A 165 -0.75 -6.76 -14.10
CA ILE A 165 -1.58 -5.63 -13.64
C ILE A 165 -1.79 -4.61 -14.77
N ASN A 166 -0.73 -4.23 -15.49
CA ASN A 166 -0.84 -3.32 -16.64
C ASN A 166 -1.73 -3.90 -17.73
N LYS A 167 -1.60 -5.19 -18.04
CA LYS A 167 -2.49 -5.85 -18.99
C LYS A 167 -3.97 -5.68 -18.60
N PHE A 168 -4.33 -5.88 -17.33
CA PHE A 168 -5.72 -5.70 -16.90
C PHE A 168 -6.14 -4.24 -16.82
N SER A 169 -5.20 -3.33 -16.54
CA SER A 169 -5.42 -1.89 -16.61
C SER A 169 -5.88 -1.50 -18.02
N ASP A 170 -5.15 -1.94 -19.05
CA ASP A 170 -5.49 -1.71 -20.46
C ASP A 170 -6.82 -2.37 -20.85
N GLU A 171 -7.02 -3.65 -20.50
CA GLU A 171 -8.21 -4.42 -20.89
C GLU A 171 -9.52 -3.91 -20.25
N MET A 172 -9.44 -3.24 -19.09
CA MET A 172 -10.60 -2.89 -18.27
C MET A 172 -10.83 -1.38 -18.15
N ASN A 173 -9.99 -0.56 -18.80
CA ASN A 173 -9.99 0.89 -18.68
C ASN A 173 -9.97 1.34 -17.20
N LEU A 174 -9.09 0.70 -16.42
CA LEU A 174 -8.79 1.02 -15.03
C LEU A 174 -7.33 1.45 -14.96
N THR A 175 -6.95 2.25 -13.97
CA THR A 175 -5.53 2.55 -13.75
C THR A 175 -4.79 1.41 -13.05
N PRO A 176 -3.46 1.34 -13.13
CA PRO A 176 -2.69 0.34 -12.39
C PRO A 176 -2.94 0.34 -10.88
N CYS A 177 -3.04 1.52 -10.23
CA CYS A 177 -3.40 1.60 -8.81
C CYS A 177 -4.81 1.02 -8.54
N GLN A 178 -5.79 1.30 -9.41
CA GLN A 178 -7.16 0.79 -9.29
C GLN A 178 -7.23 -0.74 -9.41
N VAL A 179 -6.56 -1.32 -10.41
CA VAL A 179 -6.48 -2.78 -10.58
C VAL A 179 -5.81 -3.42 -9.37
N GLN A 180 -4.69 -2.84 -8.90
CA GLN A 180 -4.00 -3.34 -7.72
C GLN A 180 -4.88 -3.28 -6.47
N ALA A 181 -5.65 -2.20 -6.26
CA ALA A 181 -6.58 -2.06 -5.15
C ALA A 181 -7.67 -3.14 -5.17
N CYS A 182 -8.30 -3.39 -6.31
CA CYS A 182 -9.30 -4.46 -6.45
C CYS A 182 -8.71 -5.84 -6.12
N LEU A 183 -7.52 -6.16 -6.64
CA LEU A 183 -6.84 -7.42 -6.35
C LEU A 183 -6.43 -7.51 -4.88
N TRP A 184 -6.03 -6.40 -4.27
CA TRP A 184 -5.69 -6.35 -2.84
C TRP A 184 -6.88 -6.70 -1.97
N CYS A 185 -8.04 -6.08 -2.22
CA CYS A 185 -9.27 -6.38 -1.51
C CYS A 185 -9.68 -7.84 -1.69
N TYR A 186 -9.61 -8.37 -2.91
CA TYR A 186 -9.84 -9.80 -3.17
C TYR A 186 -8.97 -10.70 -2.26
N VAL A 187 -7.66 -10.48 -2.24
CA VAL A 187 -6.74 -11.31 -1.46
C VAL A 187 -7.00 -11.16 0.04
N LYS A 188 -7.24 -9.93 0.50
CA LYS A 188 -7.51 -9.66 1.91
C LYS A 188 -8.86 -10.20 2.41
N THR A 189 -9.84 -10.35 1.53
CA THR A 189 -11.14 -10.89 1.89
C THR A 189 -11.17 -12.42 1.79
N GLU A 190 -10.65 -12.98 0.70
CA GLU A 190 -10.82 -14.42 0.40
C GLU A 190 -9.60 -15.27 0.71
N MET A 191 -8.40 -14.69 0.71
CA MET A 191 -7.15 -15.42 0.96
C MET A 191 -6.54 -15.09 2.32
N ASN A 192 -7.19 -14.24 3.12
CA ASN A 192 -6.70 -13.88 4.45
C ASN A 192 -7.07 -14.96 5.47
N ASP A 193 -6.04 -15.67 5.91
CA ASP A 193 -6.04 -16.72 6.92
C ASP A 193 -5.72 -16.18 8.33
N THR A 194 -5.60 -14.86 8.49
CA THR A 194 -5.38 -14.23 9.79
C THR A 194 -6.71 -13.89 10.47
N ASN A 195 -6.69 -13.85 11.80
CA ASN A 195 -7.85 -13.43 12.61
C ASN A 195 -8.19 -11.94 12.42
N ASN A 196 -7.27 -11.14 11.86
CA ASN A 196 -7.44 -9.71 11.67
C ASN A 196 -8.01 -9.42 10.29
N LYS A 197 -9.34 -9.48 10.19
CA LYS A 197 -10.09 -9.05 9.00
C LYS A 197 -10.49 -7.59 9.17
N GLU A 198 -10.00 -6.75 8.26
CA GLU A 198 -10.40 -5.35 8.20
C GLU A 198 -11.58 -5.22 7.26
N SER A 199 -12.61 -4.50 7.71
CA SER A 199 -13.86 -4.34 6.94
C SER A 199 -13.87 -3.05 6.12
N TYR A 200 -12.94 -2.13 6.39
CA TYR A 200 -12.94 -0.78 5.84
C TYR A 200 -11.56 -0.36 5.33
N ASP A 201 -11.51 0.71 4.55
CA ASP A 201 -10.28 1.33 4.07
C ASP A 201 -9.70 2.35 5.06
N TYR A 202 -8.59 2.99 4.69
CA TYR A 202 -7.98 4.04 5.52
C TYR A 202 -8.91 5.21 5.78
N SER A 203 -9.79 5.57 4.84
CA SER A 203 -10.66 6.75 4.97
C SER A 203 -11.58 6.65 6.18
N HIS A 204 -12.11 5.45 6.44
CA HIS A 204 -12.91 5.15 7.62
C HIS A 204 -12.09 5.34 8.91
N TYR A 205 -10.96 4.66 9.04
CA TYR A 205 -10.14 4.70 10.26
C TYR A 205 -9.55 6.08 10.54
N ILE A 206 -9.22 6.85 9.49
CA ILE A 206 -8.75 8.24 9.62
C ILE A 206 -9.87 9.11 10.19
N SER A 207 -11.09 8.97 9.67
CA SER A 207 -12.24 9.74 10.13
C SER A 207 -12.58 9.44 11.60
N GLU A 208 -12.59 8.16 11.98
CA GLU A 208 -12.83 7.75 13.37
C GLU A 208 -11.76 8.31 14.33
N ASN A 209 -10.48 8.25 13.95
CA ASN A 209 -9.38 8.75 14.79
C ASN A 209 -9.35 10.28 14.88
N ALA A 210 -9.74 10.99 13.82
CA ALA A 210 -9.82 12.44 13.84
C ALA A 210 -10.93 12.92 14.80
N ILE A 211 -12.06 12.20 14.89
CA ILE A 211 -13.12 12.49 15.85
C ILE A 211 -12.61 12.33 17.29
N LYS A 212 -11.91 11.22 17.60
CA LYS A 212 -11.36 10.97 18.93
C LYS A 212 -10.38 12.07 19.39
N ASN A 213 -9.53 12.56 18.48
CA ASN A 213 -8.51 13.57 18.80
C ASN A 213 -8.99 15.02 18.79
N ARG A 214 -10.23 15.31 18.34
CA ARG A 214 -10.86 16.64 18.48
C ARG A 214 -11.53 16.87 19.83
N SER A 215 -11.60 15.83 20.66
CA SER A 215 -12.25 15.85 21.98
C SER A 215 -11.25 16.12 23.13
N VAL A 216 -10.03 16.52 22.80
CA VAL A 216 -8.92 16.89 23.70
C VAL A 216 -8.44 18.28 23.29
#